data_AF-A0A0W0GE63-F1
#
_entry.id   AF-A0A0W0GE63-F1
#
_cell.length_a   1.000
_cell.length_b   1.000
_cell.length_c   1.000
_cell.angle_alpha   90.00
_cell.angle_beta   90.00
_cell.angle_gamma   90.00
#
_symmetry.space_group_name_H-M   'P 1'
#
loop_
_entity.id
_entity.type
_entity.pdbx_description
1 polymer ?
#
loop_
_entity_poly.entity_id
_entity_poly.type
_entity_poly.pdbx_seq_one_letter_code
_entity_poly.pdbx_strand_id
1 'polypeptide(L)'
;MPHNAYAKRSLRRILFDAAGRYVTGTASVKQLQWVSPTSLQTYEAWTKKHGKLSVVESIDENARILWLGSRTAPNVLIYIHGDGFMLRISDLMLTFWDLVQSRQKWGLSVAILDYSLYPAPFPTQLTELIHAINHIQSYGSRDPFRIQLAGDSCGANIILQFMLHVLHPIPGVPPAPPFPVSSAVLISPWISLDERTPSQSTNNADALDAATLRRWGEMHLGTLRPLSKSFDPEPYLKIQHAPLIWLQGVKDKAVKRILITTGTTECLEDDAMEVYNRLKSHYSDEEIQLDVREGGVHDDPIFDIGAGSMTLNDVGEKIADWIDKSNV
;
A
#
# COMPACT_ATOMS: atom_id res chain seq x y z
N MET A 1 31.05 7.67 4.70
CA MET A 1 31.18 8.30 3.37
C MET A 1 29.77 8.55 2.86
N PRO A 2 29.42 9.74 2.35
CA PRO A 2 28.11 9.90 1.73
C PRO A 2 28.11 9.05 0.46
N HIS A 3 27.27 8.01 0.43
CA HIS A 3 27.01 7.21 -0.75
C HIS A 3 26.34 8.10 -1.79
N ASN A 4 27.16 8.76 -2.59
CA ASN A 4 26.75 9.48 -3.78
C ASN A 4 26.61 8.46 -4.90
N ALA A 5 25.44 7.82 -5.05
CA ALA A 5 25.04 7.07 -6.26
C ALA A 5 23.61 6.50 -6.14
N TYR A 6 22.59 7.26 -6.50
CA TYR A 6 21.69 6.70 -7.51
C TYR A 6 22.37 7.02 -8.84
N ALA A 7 22.70 5.99 -9.62
CA ALA A 7 23.15 6.20 -10.99
C ALA A 7 22.13 7.11 -11.68
N LYS A 8 22.57 8.07 -12.51
CA LYS A 8 21.67 8.88 -13.35
C LYS A 8 20.57 7.97 -13.87
N ARG A 9 19.31 8.25 -13.50
CA ARG A 9 18.16 7.40 -13.90
C ARG A 9 18.30 7.09 -15.38
N SER A 10 18.11 5.83 -15.74
CA SER A 10 18.21 5.44 -17.14
C SER A 10 17.21 6.27 -17.95
N LEU A 11 17.52 6.55 -19.22
CA LEU A 11 16.58 7.28 -20.09
C LEU A 11 15.21 6.57 -20.13
N ARG A 12 15.21 5.23 -20.09
CA ARG A 12 14.00 4.42 -20.01
C ARG A 12 13.19 4.72 -18.74
N ARG A 13 13.85 4.85 -17.58
CA ARG A 13 13.19 5.22 -16.31
C ARG A 13 12.60 6.63 -16.39
N ILE A 14 13.36 7.60 -16.89
CA ILE A 14 12.88 8.98 -17.05
C ILE A 14 11.65 9.04 -17.95
N LEU A 15 11.67 8.33 -19.09
CA LEU A 15 10.53 8.27 -20.01
C LEU A 15 9.32 7.57 -19.39
N PHE A 16 9.53 6.50 -18.61
CA PHE A 16 8.46 5.80 -17.89
C PHE A 16 7.78 6.73 -16.87
N ASP A 17 8.56 7.37 -15.99
CA ASP A 17 8.04 8.31 -14.97
C ASP A 17 7.26 9.45 -15.64
N ALA A 18 7.84 10.06 -16.68
CA ALA A 18 7.21 11.17 -17.40
C ALA A 18 5.91 10.76 -18.12
N ALA A 19 5.88 9.56 -18.71
CA ALA A 19 4.69 9.04 -19.37
C ALA A 19 3.56 8.75 -18.36
N GLY A 20 3.90 8.11 -17.23
CA GLY A 20 2.95 7.87 -16.14
C GLY A 20 2.35 9.17 -15.63
N ARG A 21 3.21 10.14 -15.27
CA ARG A 21 2.81 11.49 -14.85
C ARG A 21 1.89 12.18 -15.85
N TYR A 22 2.24 12.15 -17.14
CA TYR A 22 1.44 12.78 -18.18
C TYR A 22 0.06 12.13 -18.33
N VAL A 23 0.00 10.79 -18.36
CA VAL A 23 -1.26 10.05 -18.54
C VAL A 23 -2.20 10.27 -17.36
N THR A 24 -1.70 10.16 -16.12
CA THR A 24 -2.54 10.36 -14.92
C THR A 24 -2.96 11.82 -14.77
N GLY A 25 -2.09 12.78 -15.10
CA GLY A 25 -2.40 14.21 -15.07
C GLY A 25 -3.39 14.69 -16.13
N THR A 26 -3.47 14.03 -17.29
CA THR A 26 -4.30 14.50 -18.41
C THR A 26 -5.63 13.77 -18.55
N ALA A 27 -5.68 12.46 -18.30
CA ALA A 27 -6.91 11.69 -18.44
C ALA A 27 -7.84 11.87 -17.23
N SER A 28 -9.14 11.70 -17.46
CA SER A 28 -10.11 11.54 -16.37
C SER A 28 -10.03 10.14 -15.78
N VAL A 29 -10.42 9.98 -14.51
CA VAL A 29 -10.51 8.66 -13.85
C VAL A 29 -11.36 7.68 -14.67
N LYS A 30 -12.49 8.14 -15.24
CA LYS A 30 -13.34 7.31 -16.10
C LYS A 30 -12.61 6.81 -17.35
N GLN A 31 -11.82 7.67 -18.01
CA GLN A 31 -11.04 7.26 -19.17
C GLN A 31 -9.96 6.24 -18.78
N LEU A 32 -9.22 6.50 -17.69
CA LEU A 32 -8.20 5.59 -17.18
C LEU A 32 -8.79 4.23 -16.82
N GLN A 33 -9.92 4.21 -16.10
CA GLN A 33 -10.62 2.97 -15.74
C GLN A 33 -11.21 2.23 -16.95
N TRP A 34 -11.56 2.94 -18.03
CA TRP A 34 -12.13 2.35 -19.25
C TRP A 34 -11.08 1.70 -20.15
N VAL A 35 -9.91 2.32 -20.29
CA VAL A 35 -8.82 1.76 -21.11
C VAL A 35 -8.03 0.65 -20.41
N SER A 36 -8.04 0.63 -19.08
CA SER A 36 -7.29 -0.35 -18.30
C SER A 36 -8.09 -1.65 -18.11
N PRO A 37 -7.45 -2.82 -18.25
CA PRO A 37 -8.08 -4.11 -17.93
C PRO A 37 -8.52 -4.16 -16.46
N THR A 38 -9.44 -5.07 -16.14
CA THR A 38 -9.77 -5.37 -14.73
C THR A 38 -8.58 -6.02 -14.01
N SER A 39 -8.51 -5.91 -12.68
CA SER A 39 -7.45 -6.53 -11.87
C SER A 39 -7.35 -8.04 -12.13
N LEU A 40 -8.50 -8.71 -12.25
CA LEU A 40 -8.59 -10.13 -12.59
C LEU A 40 -8.01 -10.43 -13.98
N GLN A 41 -8.37 -9.64 -15.00
CA GLN A 41 -7.81 -9.81 -16.35
C GLN A 41 -6.29 -9.60 -16.36
N THR A 42 -5.79 -8.56 -15.68
CA THR A 42 -4.35 -8.32 -15.50
C THR A 42 -3.67 -9.52 -14.86
N TYR A 43 -4.21 -10.00 -13.74
CA TYR A 43 -3.65 -11.13 -12.99
C TYR A 43 -3.68 -12.45 -13.78
N GLU A 44 -4.77 -12.77 -14.47
CA GLU A 44 -4.87 -13.97 -15.31
C GLU A 44 -3.90 -13.93 -16.50
N ALA A 45 -3.77 -12.76 -17.15
CA ALA A 45 -2.80 -12.57 -18.21
C ALA A 45 -1.36 -12.69 -17.70
N TRP A 46 -1.07 -12.08 -16.55
CA TRP A 46 0.24 -12.10 -15.92
C TRP A 46 0.63 -13.51 -15.45
N THR A 47 -0.27 -14.24 -14.78
CA THR A 47 -0.01 -15.62 -14.32
C THR A 47 0.23 -16.56 -15.50
N LYS A 48 -0.58 -16.46 -16.57
CA LYS A 48 -0.37 -17.20 -17.82
C LYS A 48 1.00 -16.89 -18.44
N LYS A 49 1.38 -15.60 -18.53
CA LYS A 49 2.66 -15.16 -19.07
C LYS A 49 3.86 -15.72 -18.30
N HIS A 50 3.73 -15.87 -16.98
CA HIS A 50 4.82 -16.34 -16.10
C HIS A 50 4.72 -17.83 -15.74
N GLY A 51 3.81 -18.58 -16.37
CA GLY A 51 3.63 -20.02 -16.09
C GLY A 51 3.19 -20.34 -14.66
N LYS A 52 2.47 -19.42 -14.02
CA LYS A 52 1.95 -19.56 -12.65
C LYS A 52 0.48 -19.97 -12.68
N LEU A 53 0.04 -20.61 -11.60
CA LEU A 53 -1.37 -20.95 -11.40
C LEU A 53 -2.16 -19.70 -11.02
N SER A 54 -3.27 -19.45 -11.73
CA SER A 54 -4.26 -18.45 -11.32
C SER A 54 -5.11 -19.01 -10.18
N VAL A 55 -5.05 -18.39 -9.01
CA VAL A 55 -5.83 -18.76 -7.83
C VAL A 55 -6.53 -17.50 -7.31
N VAL A 56 -7.85 -17.48 -7.43
CA VAL A 56 -8.70 -16.33 -7.12
C VAL A 56 -9.77 -16.75 -6.13
N GLU A 57 -10.00 -15.93 -5.11
CA GLU A 57 -11.02 -16.20 -4.09
C GLU A 57 -11.85 -14.96 -3.82
N SER A 58 -13.16 -15.05 -4.03
CA SER A 58 -14.10 -14.01 -3.62
C SER A 58 -14.17 -13.96 -2.09
N ILE A 59 -14.06 -12.76 -1.53
CA ILE A 59 -14.20 -12.49 -0.09
C ILE A 59 -15.40 -11.59 0.21
N ASP A 60 -15.95 -10.96 -0.82
CA ASP A 60 -17.17 -10.16 -0.78
C ASP A 60 -17.81 -10.13 -2.18
N GLU A 61 -18.94 -9.44 -2.34
CA GLU A 61 -19.60 -9.23 -3.64
C GLU A 61 -18.65 -8.59 -4.67
N ASN A 62 -17.86 -7.60 -4.24
CA ASN A 62 -16.98 -6.82 -5.11
C ASN A 62 -15.49 -6.95 -4.81
N ALA A 63 -15.11 -7.73 -3.79
CA ALA A 63 -13.72 -7.91 -3.39
C ALA A 63 -13.25 -9.37 -3.53
N ARG A 64 -11.98 -9.53 -3.89
CA ARG A 64 -11.34 -10.83 -4.03
C ARG A 64 -9.86 -10.79 -3.65
N ILE A 65 -9.33 -11.97 -3.38
CA ILE A 65 -7.90 -12.21 -3.21
C ILE A 65 -7.35 -12.86 -4.48
N LEU A 66 -6.27 -12.28 -5.02
CA LEU A 66 -5.49 -12.85 -6.11
C LEU A 66 -4.18 -13.37 -5.53
N TRP A 67 -3.98 -14.69 -5.55
CA TRP A 67 -2.86 -15.30 -4.84
C TRP A 67 -1.59 -15.40 -5.70
N LEU A 68 -0.47 -15.00 -5.14
CA LEU A 68 0.86 -15.43 -5.56
C LEU A 68 1.34 -16.45 -4.52
N GLY A 69 1.56 -17.69 -4.93
CA GLY A 69 1.98 -18.78 -4.04
C GLY A 69 0.82 -19.59 -3.44
N SER A 70 1.11 -20.34 -2.37
CA SER A 70 0.14 -21.25 -1.77
C SER A 70 -0.73 -20.57 -0.71
N ARG A 71 -2.05 -20.73 -0.83
CA ARG A 71 -3.04 -20.41 0.23
C ARG A 71 -2.73 -21.08 1.57
N THR A 72 -1.94 -22.15 1.54
CA THR A 72 -1.55 -22.91 2.74
C THR A 72 -0.23 -22.45 3.38
N ALA A 73 0.38 -21.36 2.89
CA ALA A 73 1.63 -20.87 3.45
C ALA A 73 1.48 -20.47 4.94
N PRO A 74 2.55 -20.65 5.75
CA PRO A 74 2.56 -20.21 7.15
C PRO A 74 2.64 -18.68 7.27
N ASN A 75 3.27 -18.01 6.30
CA ASN A 75 3.37 -16.56 6.26
C ASN A 75 2.57 -16.04 5.05
N VAL A 76 1.66 -15.10 5.31
CA VAL A 76 0.86 -14.44 4.28
C VAL A 76 1.09 -12.94 4.36
N LEU A 77 1.52 -12.35 3.24
CA LEU A 77 1.52 -10.92 3.04
C LEU A 77 0.25 -10.52 2.29
N ILE A 78 -0.61 -9.72 2.91
CA ILE A 78 -1.73 -9.10 2.20
C ILE A 78 -1.22 -7.79 1.61
N TYR A 79 -1.23 -7.69 0.29
CA TYR A 79 -0.86 -6.47 -0.42
C TYR A 79 -2.10 -5.69 -0.84
N ILE A 80 -2.15 -4.42 -0.42
CA ILE A 80 -3.18 -3.45 -0.76
C ILE A 80 -2.56 -2.47 -1.75
N HIS A 81 -2.92 -2.59 -3.02
CA HIS A 81 -2.29 -1.76 -4.06
C HIS A 81 -2.65 -0.28 -3.95
N GLY A 82 -1.78 0.57 -4.50
CA GLY A 82 -1.97 2.01 -4.62
C GLY A 82 -2.83 2.42 -5.81
N ASP A 83 -2.37 3.44 -6.55
CA ASP A 83 -3.09 4.15 -7.63
C ASP A 83 -4.33 4.95 -7.19
N GLY A 84 -4.22 5.55 -6.01
CA GLY A 84 -5.05 6.65 -5.53
C GLY A 84 -6.54 6.35 -5.32
N PHE A 85 -6.90 5.10 -5.02
CA PHE A 85 -8.27 4.58 -4.97
C PHE A 85 -8.98 4.58 -6.33
N MET A 86 -8.27 4.94 -7.41
CA MET A 86 -8.87 5.17 -8.73
C MET A 86 -8.60 4.03 -9.69
N LEU A 87 -7.37 3.51 -9.70
CA LEU A 87 -6.92 2.54 -10.70
C LEU A 87 -6.67 1.16 -10.07
N ARG A 88 -6.51 0.19 -10.93
CA ARG A 88 -6.44 -1.24 -10.61
C ARG A 88 -4.98 -1.67 -10.56
N ILE A 89 -4.72 -2.80 -9.91
CA ILE A 89 -3.40 -3.42 -9.93
C ILE A 89 -2.89 -3.64 -11.36
N SER A 90 -1.58 -3.46 -11.52
CA SER A 90 -0.86 -3.58 -12.79
C SER A 90 0.18 -4.71 -12.78
N ASP A 91 0.64 -5.10 -13.97
CA ASP A 91 1.68 -6.13 -14.15
C ASP A 91 2.97 -5.85 -13.36
N LEU A 92 3.35 -4.58 -13.23
CA LEU A 92 4.57 -4.18 -12.51
C LEU A 92 4.45 -4.44 -10.99
N MET A 93 3.25 -4.25 -10.42
CA MET A 93 2.99 -4.52 -9.00
C MET A 93 3.01 -6.03 -8.74
N LEU A 94 2.37 -6.82 -9.61
CA LEU A 94 2.41 -8.28 -9.53
C LEU A 94 3.84 -8.81 -9.64
N THR A 95 4.62 -8.27 -10.57
CA THR A 95 6.03 -8.65 -10.78
C THR A 95 6.90 -8.28 -9.59
N PHE A 96 6.72 -7.08 -9.01
CA PHE A 96 7.44 -6.66 -7.82
C PHE A 96 7.20 -7.62 -6.65
N TRP A 97 5.95 -7.93 -6.35
CA TRP A 97 5.62 -8.82 -5.24
C TRP A 97 5.99 -10.28 -5.49
N ASP A 98 6.02 -10.73 -6.75
CA ASP A 98 6.56 -12.04 -7.11
C ASP A 98 8.07 -12.12 -6.84
N LEU A 99 8.82 -11.07 -7.19
CA LEU A 99 10.24 -10.97 -6.86
C LEU A 99 10.46 -10.97 -5.35
N VAL A 100 9.72 -10.16 -4.59
CA VAL A 100 9.78 -10.16 -3.12
C VAL A 100 9.48 -11.55 -2.56
N GLN A 101 8.43 -12.22 -3.04
CA GLN A 101 8.07 -13.59 -2.64
C GLN A 101 9.20 -14.58 -2.90
N SER A 102 9.81 -14.55 -4.10
CA SER A 102 10.87 -15.48 -4.49
C SER A 102 12.15 -15.32 -3.66
N ARG A 103 12.33 -14.18 -2.99
CA ARG A 103 13.45 -13.93 -2.06
C ARG A 103 13.23 -14.52 -0.67
N GLN A 104 11.99 -14.92 -0.33
CA GLN A 104 11.65 -15.36 1.02
C GLN A 104 12.10 -16.79 1.30
N LYS A 105 12.73 -16.99 2.46
CA LYS A 105 13.28 -18.31 2.84
C LYS A 105 12.26 -19.22 3.50
N TRP A 106 11.27 -18.63 4.18
CA TRP A 106 10.38 -19.33 5.11
C TRP A 106 8.97 -19.61 4.56
N GLY A 107 8.81 -19.61 3.24
CA GLY A 107 7.52 -19.81 2.58
C GLY A 107 6.56 -18.65 2.82
N LEU A 108 6.51 -17.72 1.86
CA LEU A 108 5.57 -16.60 1.84
C LEU A 108 4.55 -16.80 0.73
N SER A 109 3.27 -16.58 1.02
CA SER A 109 2.27 -16.29 -0.02
C SER A 109 1.94 -14.81 -0.02
N VAL A 110 1.77 -14.21 -1.19
CA VAL A 110 1.23 -12.86 -1.31
C VAL A 110 -0.24 -12.96 -1.71
N ALA A 111 -1.12 -12.37 -0.90
CA ALA A 111 -2.53 -12.22 -1.16
C ALA A 111 -2.77 -10.78 -1.64
N ILE A 112 -2.94 -10.60 -2.94
CA ILE A 112 -3.29 -9.29 -3.50
C ILE A 112 -4.76 -9.03 -3.21
N LEU A 113 -5.08 -7.96 -2.51
CA LEU A 113 -6.44 -7.49 -2.32
C LEU A 113 -6.89 -6.70 -3.56
N ASP A 114 -7.80 -7.28 -4.34
CA ASP A 114 -8.54 -6.57 -5.40
C ASP A 114 -9.82 -6.00 -4.77
N TYR A 115 -9.71 -4.76 -4.29
CA TYR A 115 -10.73 -4.02 -3.55
C TYR A 115 -11.54 -3.08 -4.45
N SER A 116 -12.67 -2.61 -3.95
CA SER A 116 -13.55 -1.68 -4.66
C SER A 116 -12.90 -0.30 -4.84
N LEU A 117 -12.87 0.19 -6.08
CA LEU A 117 -12.31 1.50 -6.44
C LEU A 117 -13.39 2.59 -6.46
N TYR A 118 -12.96 3.85 -6.61
CA TYR A 118 -13.86 4.98 -6.87
C TYR A 118 -14.91 4.61 -7.94
N PRO A 119 -16.21 4.83 -7.67
CA PRO A 119 -16.76 5.70 -6.62
C PRO A 119 -17.11 5.03 -5.28
N ALA A 120 -16.55 3.86 -4.96
CA ALA A 120 -16.79 3.22 -3.66
C ALA A 120 -16.36 4.13 -2.49
N PRO A 121 -17.25 4.42 -1.52
CA PRO A 121 -16.98 5.36 -0.45
C PRO A 121 -16.19 4.71 0.69
N PHE A 122 -15.47 5.50 1.47
CA PHE A 122 -15.02 5.06 2.80
C PHE A 122 -16.24 4.65 3.66
N PRO A 123 -16.18 3.54 4.42
CA PRO A 123 -15.03 2.67 4.69
C PRO A 123 -15.04 1.35 3.88
N THR A 124 -15.47 1.35 2.61
CA THR A 124 -15.62 0.12 1.80
C THR A 124 -14.31 -0.67 1.71
N GLN A 125 -13.21 0.00 1.32
CA GLN A 125 -11.91 -0.66 1.11
C GLN A 125 -11.31 -1.20 2.41
N LEU A 126 -11.50 -0.49 3.51
CA LEU A 126 -11.15 -0.97 4.86
C LEU A 126 -11.95 -2.22 5.23
N THR A 127 -13.26 -2.22 4.94
CA THR A 127 -14.14 -3.36 5.21
C THR A 127 -13.68 -4.59 4.43
N GLU A 128 -13.34 -4.41 3.15
CA GLU A 128 -12.82 -5.47 2.29
C GLU A 128 -11.46 -5.99 2.76
N LEU A 129 -10.57 -5.13 3.29
CA LEU A 129 -9.34 -5.57 3.95
C LEU A 129 -9.62 -6.44 5.19
N ILE A 130 -10.59 -6.05 6.02
CA ILE A 130 -10.96 -6.83 7.21
C ILE A 130 -11.56 -8.18 6.80
N HIS A 131 -12.40 -8.21 5.75
CA HIS A 131 -12.89 -9.46 5.17
C HIS A 131 -11.74 -10.33 4.66
N ALA A 132 -10.74 -9.77 3.98
CA ALA A 132 -9.57 -10.51 3.52
C ALA A 132 -8.80 -11.13 4.68
N ILE A 133 -8.53 -10.36 5.74
CA ILE A 133 -7.79 -10.85 6.91
C ILE A 133 -8.57 -11.98 7.58
N ASN A 134 -9.87 -11.80 7.81
CA ASN A 134 -10.72 -12.82 8.44
C ASN A 134 -10.84 -14.09 7.57
N HIS A 135 -10.94 -13.92 6.24
CA HIS A 135 -11.01 -15.03 5.29
C HIS A 135 -9.72 -15.85 5.30
N ILE A 136 -8.56 -15.20 5.24
CA ILE A 136 -7.25 -15.86 5.29
C ILE A 136 -7.04 -16.54 6.65
N GLN A 137 -7.47 -15.91 7.74
CA GLN A 137 -7.43 -16.52 9.07
C GLN A 137 -8.33 -17.77 9.18
N SER A 138 -9.44 -17.81 8.45
CA SER A 138 -10.39 -18.94 8.51
C SER A 138 -9.80 -20.27 8.03
N TYR A 139 -8.65 -20.25 7.32
CA TYR A 139 -7.94 -21.46 6.92
C TYR A 139 -7.30 -22.25 8.07
N GLY A 140 -7.50 -21.81 9.30
CA GLY A 140 -7.17 -22.52 10.53
C GLY A 140 -5.92 -21.96 11.22
N SER A 141 -5.80 -22.28 12.50
CA SER A 141 -4.63 -22.01 13.35
C SER A 141 -3.45 -22.85 12.90
N ARG A 142 -2.75 -22.38 11.87
CA ARG A 142 -1.40 -22.85 11.58
C ARG A 142 -0.49 -22.20 12.61
N ASP A 143 0.45 -22.95 13.16
CA ASP A 143 1.44 -22.39 14.07
C ASP A 143 2.83 -22.61 13.47
N PRO A 144 3.56 -21.54 13.11
CA PRO A 144 3.13 -20.13 13.18
C PRO A 144 2.31 -19.72 11.94
N PHE A 145 1.15 -19.08 12.15
CA PHE A 145 0.40 -18.36 11.12
C PHE A 145 0.59 -16.87 11.31
N ARG A 146 1.23 -16.23 10.34
CA ARG A 146 1.56 -14.81 10.42
C ARG A 146 0.95 -14.08 9.24
N ILE A 147 0.16 -13.07 9.56
CA ILE A 147 -0.32 -12.09 8.59
C ILE A 147 0.60 -10.87 8.66
N GLN A 148 1.00 -10.40 7.50
CA GLN A 148 1.71 -9.15 7.28
C GLN A 148 0.90 -8.32 6.30
N LEU A 149 1.04 -7.00 6.36
CA LEU A 149 0.41 -6.08 5.43
C LEU A 149 1.49 -5.36 4.62
N ALA A 150 1.22 -5.09 3.36
CA ALA A 150 1.97 -4.12 2.59
C ALA A 150 1.01 -3.28 1.76
N GLY A 151 1.32 -2.01 1.60
CA GLY A 151 0.57 -1.15 0.72
C GLY A 151 1.40 0.03 0.27
N ASP A 152 1.11 0.49 -0.93
CA ASP A 152 1.70 1.66 -1.55
C ASP A 152 0.68 2.79 -1.66
N SER A 153 1.10 4.04 -1.50
CA SER A 153 0.25 5.22 -1.73
C SER A 153 -1.07 5.17 -0.92
N CYS A 154 -2.23 5.10 -1.59
CA CYS A 154 -3.53 4.93 -0.94
C CYS A 154 -3.71 3.56 -0.27
N GLY A 155 -3.03 2.51 -0.72
CA GLY A 155 -3.03 1.21 -0.08
C GLY A 155 -2.40 1.26 1.31
N ALA A 156 -1.32 2.04 1.46
CA ALA A 156 -0.75 2.35 2.77
C ALA A 156 -1.73 3.15 3.64
N ASN A 157 -2.52 4.06 3.05
CA ASN A 157 -3.59 4.77 3.76
C ASN A 157 -4.64 3.80 4.32
N ILE A 158 -5.06 2.78 3.55
CA ILE A 158 -5.99 1.74 4.03
C ILE A 158 -5.40 0.96 5.21
N ILE A 159 -4.09 0.69 5.22
CA ILE A 159 -3.42 0.06 6.37
C ILE A 159 -3.47 0.98 7.61
N LEU A 160 -3.27 2.28 7.43
CA LEU A 160 -3.39 3.26 8.53
C LEU A 160 -4.84 3.34 9.05
N GLN A 161 -5.84 3.29 8.16
CA GLN A 161 -7.25 3.15 8.54
C GLN A 161 -7.49 1.89 9.36
N PHE A 162 -6.89 0.75 8.97
CA PHE A 162 -6.96 -0.50 9.73
C PHE A 162 -6.36 -0.36 11.14
N MET A 163 -5.17 0.26 11.27
CA MET A 163 -4.56 0.52 12.58
C MET A 163 -5.48 1.34 13.48
N LEU A 164 -6.09 2.40 12.94
CA LEU A 164 -7.01 3.24 13.71
C LEU A 164 -8.32 2.53 14.04
N HIS A 165 -8.86 1.72 13.13
CA HIS A 165 -10.07 0.92 13.38
C HIS A 165 -9.88 -0.13 14.47
N VAL A 166 -8.70 -0.75 14.54
CA VAL A 166 -8.33 -1.67 15.64
C VAL A 166 -8.38 -0.96 17.00
N LEU A 167 -7.96 0.29 17.06
CA LEU A 167 -7.88 1.08 18.30
C LEU A 167 -9.21 1.76 18.63
N HIS A 168 -9.92 2.23 17.61
CA HIS A 168 -11.15 3.01 17.66
C HIS A 168 -12.13 2.46 16.61
N PRO A 169 -12.95 1.45 16.95
CA PRO A 169 -13.84 0.80 15.99
C PRO A 169 -14.81 1.77 15.31
N ILE A 170 -14.83 1.72 13.99
CA ILE A 170 -15.73 2.49 13.13
C ILE A 170 -17.13 1.84 13.12
N PRO A 171 -18.21 2.61 13.34
CA PRO A 171 -19.58 2.10 13.25
C PRO A 171 -19.87 1.47 11.88
N GLY A 172 -20.42 0.25 11.88
CA GLY A 172 -20.82 -0.46 10.68
C GLY A 172 -19.68 -1.22 9.96
N VAL A 173 -18.43 -1.05 10.40
CA VAL A 173 -17.30 -1.84 9.91
C VAL A 173 -17.14 -3.09 10.80
N PRO A 174 -16.92 -4.30 10.23
CA PRO A 174 -16.68 -5.51 11.00
C PRO A 174 -15.52 -5.35 12.00
N PRO A 175 -15.53 -6.07 13.13
CA PRO A 175 -14.43 -6.00 14.09
C PRO A 175 -13.12 -6.45 13.44
N ALA A 176 -12.05 -5.73 13.73
CA ALA A 176 -10.71 -6.15 13.36
C ALA A 176 -10.32 -7.45 14.10
N PRO A 177 -9.34 -8.21 13.59
CA PRO A 177 -8.88 -9.44 14.25
C PRO A 177 -8.36 -9.17 15.66
N PRO A 178 -8.53 -10.11 16.61
CA PRO A 178 -8.14 -9.92 18.01
C PRO A 178 -6.63 -10.08 18.25
N PHE A 179 -5.81 -9.96 17.22
CA PHE A 179 -4.35 -10.09 17.29
C PHE A 179 -3.69 -9.06 16.37
N PRO A 180 -2.52 -8.53 16.76
CA PRO A 180 -1.74 -7.67 15.90
C PRO A 180 -1.14 -8.46 14.73
N VAL A 181 -1.12 -7.88 13.53
CA VAL A 181 -0.35 -8.41 12.41
C VAL A 181 1.16 -8.26 12.68
N SER A 182 1.96 -9.17 12.12
CA SER A 182 3.40 -9.26 12.41
C SER A 182 4.18 -8.06 11.91
N SER A 183 3.82 -7.51 10.75
CA SER A 183 4.40 -6.27 10.24
C SER A 183 3.54 -5.58 9.18
N ALA A 184 3.81 -4.30 8.98
CA ALA A 184 3.36 -3.53 7.83
C ALA A 184 4.55 -2.96 7.04
N VAL A 185 4.42 -2.88 5.72
CA VAL A 185 5.29 -2.09 4.83
C VAL A 185 4.42 -1.00 4.19
N LEU A 186 4.77 0.26 4.42
CA LEU A 186 4.09 1.45 3.89
C LEU A 186 5.00 2.11 2.86
N ILE A 187 4.72 1.89 1.58
CA ILE A 187 5.49 2.47 0.47
C ILE A 187 4.84 3.80 0.11
N SER A 188 5.58 4.90 0.21
CA SER A 188 5.13 6.23 -0.23
C SER A 188 3.70 6.58 0.25
N PRO A 189 3.39 6.45 1.56
CA PRO A 189 2.02 6.54 2.05
C PRO A 189 1.37 7.89 1.75
N TRP A 190 0.12 7.87 1.30
CA TRP A 190 -0.64 9.10 1.00
C TRP A 190 -1.63 9.43 2.11
N ILE A 191 -1.43 10.53 2.83
CA ILE A 191 -2.32 10.97 3.93
C ILE A 191 -2.88 12.38 3.75
N SER A 192 -2.26 13.19 2.88
CA SER A 192 -2.70 14.54 2.51
C SER A 192 -3.62 14.52 1.29
N LEU A 193 -4.90 14.16 1.50
CA LEU A 193 -5.86 13.95 0.40
C LEU A 193 -6.29 15.24 -0.30
N ASP A 194 -6.58 16.30 0.44
CA ASP A 194 -7.05 17.61 -0.04
C ASP A 194 -6.13 18.77 0.42
N GLU A 195 -5.06 18.45 1.13
CA GLU A 195 -4.10 19.41 1.67
C GLU A 195 -2.83 19.44 0.83
N ARG A 196 -2.16 20.59 0.86
CA ARG A 196 -0.88 20.78 0.18
C ARG A 196 0.26 20.77 1.18
N THR A 197 1.13 19.77 1.07
CA THR A 197 2.39 19.71 1.82
C THR A 197 3.49 20.54 1.14
N PRO A 198 4.56 20.90 1.88
CA PRO A 198 5.77 21.47 1.29
C PRO A 198 6.30 20.65 0.10
N SER A 199 6.41 19.32 0.23
CA SER A 199 6.89 18.41 -0.83
C SER A 199 6.01 18.47 -2.08
N GLN A 200 4.68 18.53 -1.94
CA GLN A 200 3.76 18.75 -3.06
C GLN A 200 3.93 20.12 -3.76
N SER A 201 4.61 21.08 -3.12
CA SER A 201 4.88 22.40 -3.69
C SER A 201 6.27 22.50 -4.33
N THR A 202 7.26 21.78 -3.80
CA THR A 202 8.66 21.86 -4.24
C THR A 202 9.06 20.76 -5.22
N ASN A 203 8.48 19.56 -5.08
CA ASN A 203 8.92 18.38 -5.82
C ASN A 203 8.19 18.26 -7.16
N ASN A 204 8.81 18.79 -8.20
CA ASN A 204 8.24 18.83 -9.56
C ASN A 204 8.75 17.71 -10.49
N ALA A 205 9.71 16.90 -10.03
CA ALA A 205 10.36 15.84 -10.80
C ALA A 205 9.83 14.42 -10.46
N ASP A 206 8.76 14.36 -9.66
CA ASP A 206 8.13 13.11 -9.25
C ASP A 206 7.42 12.39 -10.42
N ALA A 207 7.23 11.08 -10.31
CA ALA A 207 6.46 10.27 -11.25
C ALA A 207 4.95 10.52 -11.15
N LEU A 208 4.48 11.13 -10.06
CA LEU A 208 3.10 11.59 -9.88
C LEU A 208 3.07 13.11 -9.65
N ASP A 209 2.05 13.79 -10.18
CA ASP A 209 1.91 15.23 -9.95
C ASP A 209 0.98 15.57 -8.78
N ALA A 210 1.34 16.63 -8.04
CA ALA A 210 0.55 17.10 -6.89
C ALA A 210 -0.87 17.55 -7.25
N ALA A 211 -1.12 17.94 -8.50
CA ALA A 211 -2.46 18.32 -8.95
C ALA A 211 -3.37 17.09 -9.05
N THR A 212 -2.83 15.96 -9.48
CA THR A 212 -3.48 14.66 -9.62
C THR A 212 -3.79 14.09 -8.26
N LEU A 213 -2.83 14.11 -7.33
CA LEU A 213 -3.07 13.73 -5.94
C LEU A 213 -4.27 14.49 -5.36
N ARG A 214 -4.24 15.83 -5.38
CA ARG A 214 -5.34 16.64 -4.84
C ARG A 214 -6.67 16.36 -5.55
N ARG A 215 -6.69 16.31 -6.88
CA ARG A 215 -7.91 16.00 -7.65
C ARG A 215 -8.47 14.64 -7.27
N TRP A 216 -7.64 13.62 -7.13
CA TRP A 216 -8.08 12.28 -6.75
C TRP A 216 -8.54 12.24 -5.28
N GLY A 217 -7.86 12.94 -4.39
CA GLY A 217 -8.26 13.02 -2.98
C GLY A 217 -9.59 13.75 -2.81
N GLU A 218 -9.81 14.87 -3.50
CA GLU A 218 -11.10 15.57 -3.56
C GLU A 218 -12.21 14.67 -4.11
N MET A 219 -11.93 13.90 -5.17
CA MET A 219 -12.89 12.94 -5.72
C MET A 219 -13.25 11.84 -4.71
N HIS A 220 -12.26 11.27 -4.02
CA HIS A 220 -12.48 10.24 -3.01
C HIS A 220 -13.26 10.81 -1.80
N LEU A 221 -12.85 11.95 -1.27
CA LEU A 221 -13.55 12.65 -0.18
C LEU A 221 -14.99 13.07 -0.58
N GLY A 222 -15.22 13.37 -1.86
CA GLY A 222 -16.56 13.66 -2.38
C GLY A 222 -17.52 12.46 -2.37
N THR A 223 -17.01 11.23 -2.19
CA THR A 223 -17.85 10.03 -2.05
C THR A 223 -18.37 9.81 -0.64
N LEU A 224 -17.84 10.53 0.36
CA LEU A 224 -18.15 10.30 1.76
C LEU A 224 -19.66 10.38 2.02
N ARG A 225 -20.13 9.47 2.89
CA ARG A 225 -21.50 9.40 3.38
C ARG A 225 -21.46 9.36 4.90
N PRO A 226 -22.37 10.06 5.60
CA PRO A 226 -22.42 9.98 7.06
C PRO A 226 -22.67 8.54 7.53
N LEU A 227 -21.75 7.99 8.32
CA LEU A 227 -21.93 6.67 8.95
C LEU A 227 -22.84 6.74 10.19
N SER A 228 -22.75 7.85 10.92
CA SER A 228 -23.68 8.20 12.00
C SER A 228 -23.66 9.71 12.24
N LYS A 229 -24.54 10.24 13.10
CA LYS A 229 -24.61 11.68 13.41
C LYS A 229 -23.36 12.24 14.10
N SER A 230 -22.58 11.39 14.77
CA SER A 230 -21.45 11.81 15.62
C SER A 230 -20.12 11.21 15.18
N PHE A 231 -20.09 10.52 14.04
CA PHE A 231 -18.86 9.89 13.55
C PHE A 231 -18.17 10.83 12.55
N ASP A 232 -16.90 11.11 12.82
CA ASP A 232 -16.02 11.87 11.94
C ASP A 232 -15.04 10.92 11.24
N PRO A 233 -15.12 10.76 9.90
CA PRO A 233 -14.20 9.91 9.15
C PRO A 233 -12.81 10.53 8.96
N GLU A 234 -12.65 11.83 9.20
CA GLU A 234 -11.43 12.56 8.83
C GLU A 234 -10.16 12.00 9.48
N PRO A 235 -10.11 11.72 10.80
CA PRO A 235 -8.93 11.11 11.43
C PRO A 235 -8.50 9.77 10.83
N TYR A 236 -9.42 9.00 10.24
CA TYR A 236 -9.14 7.70 9.64
C TYR A 236 -8.55 7.85 8.23
N LEU A 237 -9.07 8.80 7.46
CA LEU A 237 -8.60 9.09 6.10
C LEU A 237 -7.31 9.92 6.09
N LYS A 238 -7.12 10.76 7.11
CA LYS A 238 -5.99 11.67 7.29
C LYS A 238 -5.43 11.48 8.69
N ILE A 239 -4.53 10.51 8.86
CA ILE A 239 -3.94 10.20 10.17
C ILE A 239 -3.25 11.41 10.82
N GLN A 240 -2.85 12.40 10.03
CA GLN A 240 -2.30 13.66 10.54
C GLN A 240 -3.33 14.47 11.36
N HIS A 241 -4.62 14.22 11.20
CA HIS A 241 -5.70 14.83 11.98
C HIS A 241 -6.12 13.98 13.18
N ALA A 242 -5.65 12.73 13.28
CA ALA A 242 -5.90 11.91 14.45
C ALA A 242 -5.14 12.48 15.67
N PRO A 243 -5.79 12.58 16.85
CA PRO A 243 -5.10 12.89 18.10
C PRO A 243 -3.98 11.88 18.36
N LEU A 244 -2.77 12.32 18.73
CA LEU A 244 -1.64 11.39 18.98
C LEU A 244 -1.97 10.30 20.02
N ILE A 245 -2.80 10.62 21.02
CA ILE A 245 -3.25 9.66 22.03
C ILE A 245 -4.05 8.50 21.44
N TRP A 246 -4.65 8.65 20.25
CA TRP A 246 -5.35 7.57 19.56
C TRP A 246 -4.42 6.42 19.17
N LEU A 247 -3.13 6.69 18.97
CA LEU A 247 -2.12 5.70 18.59
C LEU A 247 -1.59 4.90 19.79
N GLN A 248 -2.08 5.17 21.01
CA GLN A 248 -1.68 4.42 22.20
C GLN A 248 -2.04 2.94 22.07
N GLY A 249 -1.02 2.08 22.15
CA GLY A 249 -1.17 0.63 22.01
C GLY A 249 -1.25 0.13 20.57
N VAL A 250 -0.95 0.97 19.57
CA VAL A 250 -0.93 0.57 18.15
C VAL A 250 -0.02 -0.64 17.89
N LYS A 251 1.14 -0.69 18.56
CA LYS A 251 2.07 -1.82 18.49
C LYS A 251 1.44 -3.14 18.96
N ASP A 252 0.84 -3.11 20.15
CA ASP A 252 0.37 -4.33 20.83
C ASP A 252 -0.95 -4.84 20.25
N LYS A 253 -1.77 -3.93 19.69
CA LYS A 253 -3.11 -4.26 19.21
C LYS A 253 -3.18 -4.42 17.70
N ALA A 254 -2.45 -3.61 16.92
CA ALA A 254 -2.61 -3.54 15.47
C ALA A 254 -1.42 -4.13 14.71
N VAL A 255 -0.22 -3.56 14.85
CA VAL A 255 0.94 -3.91 14.00
C VAL A 255 2.23 -3.90 14.82
N LYS A 256 2.93 -5.04 14.88
CA LYS A 256 4.15 -5.17 15.71
C LYS A 256 5.37 -4.45 15.15
N ARG A 257 5.52 -4.40 13.83
CA ARG A 257 6.69 -3.83 13.13
C ARG A 257 6.27 -3.04 11.89
N ILE A 258 6.82 -1.85 11.66
CA ILE A 258 6.49 -1.00 10.50
C ILE A 258 7.76 -0.59 9.73
N LEU A 259 7.78 -0.82 8.42
CA LEU A 259 8.73 -0.18 7.50
C LEU A 259 8.00 0.88 6.70
N ILE A 260 8.55 2.08 6.63
CA ILE A 260 8.06 3.19 5.80
C ILE A 260 9.14 3.51 4.79
N THR A 261 8.79 3.63 3.51
CA THR A 261 9.73 4.03 2.45
C THR A 261 9.22 5.27 1.73
N THR A 262 10.13 6.17 1.36
CA THR A 262 9.84 7.33 0.51
C THR A 262 11.10 7.78 -0.22
N GLY A 263 10.97 8.57 -1.28
CA GLY A 263 12.05 9.26 -1.94
C GLY A 263 12.05 10.77 -1.70
N THR A 264 13.22 11.42 -1.83
CA THR A 264 13.37 12.88 -1.64
C THR A 264 12.85 13.70 -2.82
N THR A 265 12.40 13.06 -3.90
CA THR A 265 11.74 13.74 -5.03
C THR A 265 10.24 13.48 -5.08
N GLU A 266 9.68 12.81 -4.07
CA GLU A 266 8.25 12.51 -3.99
C GLU A 266 7.42 13.73 -3.63
N CYS A 267 6.24 13.85 -4.24
CA CYS A 267 5.19 14.73 -3.73
C CYS A 267 4.73 14.29 -2.32
N LEU A 268 4.87 13.01 -1.97
CA LEU A 268 4.46 12.41 -0.69
C LEU A 268 5.60 12.24 0.33
N GLU A 269 6.75 12.89 0.12
CA GLU A 269 7.85 12.83 1.08
C GLU A 269 7.40 13.27 2.49
N ASP A 270 6.74 14.42 2.59
CA ASP A 270 6.25 14.93 3.88
C ASP A 270 5.19 14.01 4.51
N ASP A 271 4.34 13.38 3.71
CA ASP A 271 3.35 12.41 4.18
C ASP A 271 4.03 11.23 4.87
N ALA A 272 5.04 10.63 4.24
CA ALA A 272 5.79 9.52 4.80
C ALA A 272 6.54 9.92 6.09
N MET A 273 7.16 11.11 6.08
CA MET A 273 7.83 11.67 7.24
C MET A 273 6.85 11.88 8.40
N GLU A 274 5.64 12.38 8.13
CA GLU A 274 4.61 12.61 9.13
C GLU A 274 4.08 11.30 9.73
N VAL A 275 3.82 10.28 8.90
CA VAL A 275 3.45 8.93 9.39
C VAL A 275 4.54 8.40 10.33
N TYR A 276 5.82 8.48 9.94
CA TYR A 276 6.92 8.02 10.79
C TYR A 276 6.99 8.81 12.11
N ASN A 277 6.88 10.14 12.05
CA ASN A 277 6.98 11.00 13.22
C ASN A 277 5.87 10.73 14.26
N ARG A 278 4.68 10.35 13.81
CA ARG A 278 3.56 9.98 14.68
C ARG A 278 3.72 8.62 15.34
N LEU A 279 4.27 7.66 14.62
CA LEU A 279 4.35 6.29 15.09
C LEU A 279 5.61 6.02 15.92
N LYS A 280 6.73 6.71 15.64
CA LYS A 280 8.05 6.34 16.20
C LYS A 280 8.12 6.24 17.72
N SER A 281 7.35 7.04 18.47
CA SER A 281 7.34 6.97 19.94
C SER A 281 6.66 5.72 20.51
N HIS A 282 5.98 4.93 19.69
CA HIS A 282 5.27 3.71 20.09
C HIS A 282 6.07 2.42 19.82
N TYR A 283 7.26 2.53 19.22
CA TYR A 283 8.07 1.41 18.76
C TYR A 283 9.54 1.61 19.15
N SER A 284 10.32 0.53 19.20
CA SER A 284 11.79 0.64 19.20
C SER A 284 12.32 0.89 17.78
N ASP A 285 13.58 1.34 17.67
CA ASP A 285 14.25 1.58 16.37
C ASP A 285 14.38 0.30 15.49
N GLU A 286 14.27 -0.89 16.10
CA GLU A 286 14.26 -2.17 15.37
C GLU A 286 12.86 -2.53 14.85
N GLU A 287 11.82 -1.98 15.47
CA GLU A 287 10.42 -2.27 15.18
C GLU A 287 9.80 -1.25 14.23
N ILE A 288 10.32 -0.03 14.16
CA ILE A 288 9.95 0.96 13.15
C ILE A 288 11.17 1.49 12.40
N GLN A 289 11.12 1.47 11.07
CA GLN A 289 12.16 2.03 10.24
C GLN A 289 11.59 2.94 9.16
N LEU A 290 12.30 4.04 8.91
CA LEU A 290 12.07 4.92 7.78
C LEU A 290 13.23 4.81 6.82
N ASP A 291 12.92 4.64 5.54
CA ASP A 291 13.88 4.57 4.44
C ASP A 291 13.62 5.72 3.46
N VAL A 292 14.44 6.76 3.54
CA VAL A 292 14.35 7.92 2.63
C VAL A 292 15.41 7.77 1.54
N ARG A 293 14.98 7.68 0.29
CA ARG A 293 15.89 7.52 -0.86
C ARG A 293 16.15 8.83 -1.56
N GLU A 294 17.42 9.22 -1.52
CA GLU A 294 17.90 10.36 -2.28
C GLU A 294 17.58 10.20 -3.77
N GLY A 295 16.80 11.13 -4.33
CA GLY A 295 16.41 11.08 -5.73
C GLY A 295 15.35 10.04 -6.08
N GLY A 296 14.70 9.37 -5.12
CA GLY A 296 13.59 8.45 -5.37
C GLY A 296 12.28 9.18 -5.71
N VAL A 297 11.48 8.62 -6.62
CA VAL A 297 10.10 9.09 -6.93
C VAL A 297 9.06 8.24 -6.22
N HIS A 298 7.80 8.61 -6.40
CA HIS A 298 6.65 7.86 -5.94
C HIS A 298 6.76 6.39 -6.37
N ASP A 299 6.58 5.48 -5.42
CA ASP A 299 6.63 4.03 -5.62
C ASP A 299 7.92 3.54 -6.31
N ASP A 300 9.05 4.21 -6.06
CA ASP A 300 10.32 3.98 -6.73
C ASP A 300 10.71 2.49 -6.94
N PRO A 301 10.67 1.60 -5.91
CA PRO A 301 10.99 0.19 -6.10
C PRO A 301 10.06 -0.56 -7.05
N ILE A 302 8.79 -0.17 -7.08
CA ILE A 302 7.76 -0.77 -7.93
C ILE A 302 7.89 -0.22 -9.36
N PHE A 303 8.14 1.08 -9.51
CA PHE A 303 8.32 1.73 -10.81
C PHE A 303 9.64 1.35 -11.50
N ASP A 304 10.67 0.95 -10.76
CA ASP A 304 11.88 0.36 -11.36
C ASP A 304 11.56 -0.90 -12.17
N ILE A 305 10.63 -1.73 -11.69
CA ILE A 305 10.13 -2.90 -12.42
C ILE A 305 9.34 -2.47 -13.67
N GLY A 306 8.50 -1.45 -13.56
CA GLY A 306 7.77 -0.86 -14.70
C GLY A 306 8.71 -0.30 -15.79
N ALA A 307 9.82 0.29 -15.37
CA ALA A 307 10.91 0.74 -16.24
C ALA A 307 11.79 -0.41 -16.78
N GLY A 308 11.45 -1.66 -16.44
CA GLY A 308 12.05 -2.88 -16.99
C GLY A 308 13.20 -3.45 -16.21
N SER A 309 13.37 -3.08 -14.93
CA SER A 309 14.21 -3.85 -14.03
C SER A 309 13.62 -5.26 -13.85
N MET A 310 14.51 -6.26 -13.80
CA MET A 310 14.15 -7.66 -13.56
C MET A 310 14.54 -8.11 -12.15
N THR A 311 15.05 -7.21 -11.32
CA THR A 311 15.51 -7.45 -9.95
C THR A 311 14.99 -6.35 -9.03
N LEU A 312 14.93 -6.65 -7.73
CA LEU A 312 14.66 -5.64 -6.72
C LEU A 312 15.82 -4.64 -6.68
N ASN A 313 15.51 -3.36 -6.53
CA ASN A 313 16.50 -2.35 -6.18
C ASN A 313 16.80 -2.40 -4.67
N ASP A 314 17.67 -1.53 -4.17
CA ASP A 314 18.06 -1.52 -2.75
C ASP A 314 16.88 -1.35 -1.79
N VAL A 315 15.83 -0.61 -2.19
CA VAL A 315 14.60 -0.46 -1.39
C VAL A 315 13.79 -1.75 -1.41
N GLY A 316 13.62 -2.34 -2.60
CA GLY A 316 12.94 -3.62 -2.77
C GLY A 316 13.61 -4.75 -1.99
N GLU A 317 14.95 -4.82 -1.98
CA GLU A 317 15.70 -5.76 -1.16
C GLU A 317 15.48 -5.49 0.35
N LYS A 318 15.48 -4.22 0.78
CA LYS A 318 15.15 -3.87 2.17
C LYS A 318 13.73 -4.27 2.56
N ILE A 319 12.75 -4.11 1.66
CA ILE A 319 11.37 -4.57 1.86
C ILE A 319 11.34 -6.10 2.01
N ALA A 320 12.03 -6.83 1.14
CA ALA A 320 12.12 -8.28 1.20
C ALA A 320 12.76 -8.76 2.52
N ASP A 321 13.83 -8.12 2.98
CA ASP A 321 14.50 -8.40 4.26
C ASP A 321 13.60 -8.09 5.46
N TRP A 322 12.81 -7.01 5.39
CA TRP A 322 11.88 -6.64 6.44
C TRP A 322 10.81 -7.71 6.68
N ILE A 323 10.25 -8.21 5.57
CA ILE A 323 9.24 -9.27 5.53
C ILE A 323 9.85 -10.60 6.01
N ASP A 324 11.05 -10.95 5.58
CA ASP A 324 11.71 -12.20 5.98
C ASP A 324 11.97 -12.23 7.49
N LYS A 325 12.40 -11.10 8.08
CA LYS A 325 12.59 -10.97 9.54
C LYS A 325 11.30 -11.12 10.33
N SER A 326 10.15 -10.79 9.75
CA SER A 326 8.83 -10.96 10.39
C SER A 326 8.29 -12.39 10.31
N ASN A 327 8.93 -13.26 9.51
CA ASN A 327 8.54 -14.67 9.36
C ASN A 327 9.17 -15.59 10.43
N VAL A 328 10.07 -15.06 11.26
CA VAL A 328 10.82 -15.82 12.29
C VAL A 328 10.10 -15.81 13.63
#